data_AF-A0A533X0J3-F1
#
_entry.id   AF-A0A533X0J3-F1
#
_cell.length_a   1.000
_cell.length_b   1.000
_cell.length_c   1.000
_cell.angle_alpha   90.00
_cell.angle_beta   90.00
_cell.angle_gamma   90.00
#
_symmetry.space_group_name_H-M   'P 1'
#
loop_
_entity.id
_entity.type
_entity.pdbx_description
1 polymer ?
#
loop_
_entity_poly.entity_id
_entity_poly.type
_entity_poly.pdbx_seq_one_letter_code
_entity_poly.pdbx_strand_id
1 'polypeptide(L)' 'MALEQIFVSIVLLLALARLLGELFKRMNQPTLGGEVLAGVILGPTLLGLVQPSENLDLISSIAIFF' A
#
# COMPACT_ATOMS: atom_id res chain seq x y z
N MET A 1 8.94 -1.49 -18.98
CA MET A 1 7.57 -0.94 -18.82
C MET A 1 6.79 -1.56 -17.65
N ALA A 2 6.37 -2.84 -17.68
CA ALA A 2 5.52 -3.41 -16.60
C ALA A 2 6.23 -3.52 -15.22
N LEU A 3 7.51 -3.92 -15.20
CA LEU A 3 8.32 -3.98 -13.98
C LEU A 3 8.50 -2.59 -13.33
N GLU A 4 8.75 -1.56 -14.13
CA GLU A 4 8.90 -0.18 -13.64
C GLU A 4 7.64 0.31 -12.92
N GLN A 5 6.45 0.01 -13.47
CA GLN A 5 5.17 0.37 -12.85
C GLN A 5 4.96 -0.33 -11.50
N ILE A 6 5.39 -1.59 -11.36
CA ILE A 6 5.31 -2.32 -10.10
C ILE A 6 6.21 -1.69 -9.04
N PHE A 7 7.46 -1.37 -9.38
CA PHE A 7 8.37 -0.72 -8.44
C PHE A 7 7.82 0.62 -7.94
N VAL A 8 7.31 1.45 -8.86
CA VAL A 8 6.67 2.72 -8.48
C VAL A 8 5.47 2.48 -7.58
N SER A 9 4.61 1.50 -7.90
CA SER A 9 3.44 1.16 -7.09
C SER A 9 3.82 0.74 -5.68
N ILE A 10 4.82 -0.14 -5.54
CA ILE A 10 5.31 -0.61 -4.24
C ILE A 10 5.91 0.54 -3.43
N VAL A 11 6.73 1.39 -4.05
CA VAL A 11 7.31 2.55 -3.38
C VAL A 11 6.22 3.49 -2.88
N LEU A 12 5.20 3.78 -3.69
CA LEU A 12 4.08 4.61 -3.28
C LEU A 12 3.29 3.97 -2.14
N LEU A 13 2.97 2.67 -2.24
CA LEU A 13 2.27 1.92 -1.20
C LEU A 13 3.04 1.97 0.11
N LEU A 14 4.33 1.64 0.10
CA LEU A 14 5.18 1.63 1.31
C LEU A 14 5.35 3.04 1.90
N ALA A 15 5.58 4.06 1.06
CA ALA A 15 5.75 5.42 1.51
C ALA A 15 4.49 5.95 2.21
N LEU A 16 3.33 5.79 1.56
CA LEU A 16 2.07 6.27 2.12
C LEU A 16 1.62 5.44 3.32
N ALA A 17 1.77 4.11 3.27
CA ALA A 17 1.47 3.22 4.38
C ALA A 17 2.30 3.57 5.63
N ARG A 18 3.59 3.89 5.47
CA ARG A 18 4.44 4.35 6.59
C ARG A 18 4.00 5.70 7.13
N LEU A 19 3.68 6.65 6.26
CA LEU A 19 3.22 7.98 6.68
C LEU A 19 1.89 7.90 7.46
N LEU A 20 0.91 7.17 6.94
CA LEU A 20 -0.40 7.02 7.57
C LEU A 20 -0.35 6.09 8.78
N GLY A 21 0.46 5.04 8.75
CA GLY A 21 0.68 4.17 9.91
C GLY A 21 1.28 4.93 11.09
N GLU A 22 2.26 5.79 10.85
CA GLU A 22 2.83 6.64 11.90
C GLU A 22 1.83 7.68 12.42
N LEU A 23 0.97 8.23 11.55
CA LEU A 23 -0.13 9.10 11.96
C LEU A 23 -1.12 8.37 12.88
N PHE A 24 -1.53 7.16 12.52
CA PHE A 24 -2.42 6.33 13.34
C PHE A 24 -1.78 5.97 14.67
N LYS A 25 -0.49 5.62 14.66
CA LYS A 25 0.28 5.36 15.87
C LYS A 25 0.28 6.56 16.83
N ARG A 26 0.47 7.78 16.31
CA ARG A 26 0.39 9.03 17.10
C ARG A 26 -0.99 9.27 17.69
N MET A 27 -2.05 8.76 17.06
CA MET A 27 -3.42 8.81 17.55
C MET A 27 -3.77 7.67 18.53
N ASN A 28 -2.80 6.87 18.96
CA ASN A 28 -3.01 5.63 19.74
C ASN A 28 -3.90 4.60 19.03
N GLN A 29 -3.89 4.59 17.70
CA GLN A 29 -4.57 3.59 16.88
C GLN A 29 -3.57 2.57 16.32
N PRO A 30 -4.03 1.35 15.98
CA PRO A 30 -3.17 0.36 15.32
C PRO A 30 -2.61 0.89 13.99
N THR A 31 -1.31 0.73 13.77
CA THR A 31 -0.61 1.08 12.53
C THR A 31 -1.29 0.48 11.29
N LEU A 32 -1.77 -0.76 11.40
CA LEU A 32 -2.45 -1.47 10.32
C LEU A 32 -3.63 -0.68 9.72
N GLY A 33 -4.33 0.12 10.54
CA GLY A 33 -5.42 0.97 10.03
C GLY A 33 -4.94 2.01 9.03
N GLY A 34 -3.79 2.64 9.30
CA GLY A 34 -3.17 3.60 8.38
C GLY A 34 -2.62 2.94 7.12
N GLU A 35 -2.09 1.72 7.24
CA GLU A 35 -1.57 0.94 6.10
C GLU A 35 -2.70 0.52 5.15
N VAL A 36 -3.81 0.02 5.68
CA VAL A 36 -5.01 -0.31 4.89
C VAL A 36 -5.59 0.94 4.24
N LEU A 37 -5.65 2.06 4.97
CA LEU A 37 -6.13 3.33 4.42
C LEU A 37 -5.25 3.83 3.26
N ALA A 38 -3.93 3.66 3.35
CA ALA A 38 -3.00 3.98 2.25
C ALA A 38 -3.33 3.17 0.98
N GLY A 39 -3.61 1.87 1.14
CA GLY A 39 -4.04 1.01 0.03
C GLY A 39 -5.35 1.45 -0.59
N VAL A 40 -6.33 1.87 0.23
CA VAL A 40 -7.62 2.38 -0.26
C VAL A 40 -7.46 3.70 -1.02
N ILE A 41 -6.61 4.61 -0.54
CA ILE A 41 -6.32 5.90 -1.18
C ILE A 41 -5.63 5.70 -2.53
N LEU A 42 -4.55 4.91 -2.57
CA LEU A 42 -3.76 4.69 -3.79
C LEU A 42 -4.45 3.74 -4.77
N GLY A 43 -5.29 2.85 -4.27
CA GLY A 43 -6.02 1.86 -5.04
C GLY A 43 -7.11 2.44 -5.94
N PRO A 44 -7.79 1.57 -6.70
CA PRO A 44 -8.82 1.96 -7.66
C PRO A 44 -10.04 2.63 -7.03
N THR A 45 -10.23 2.48 -5.72
CA THR A 45 -11.39 3.03 -5.00
C THR A 45 -11.37 4.56 -4.89
N LEU A 46 -10.18 5.18 -4.85
CA LEU A 46 -10.03 6.64 -4.67
C LEU A 46 -9.22 7.29 -5.78
N LEU A 47 -7.90 7.06 -5.83
CA LEU A 47 -7.02 7.73 -6.80
C LEU A 47 -6.75 6.91 -8.06
N GLY A 48 -6.84 5.57 -7.99
CA GLY A 48 -6.54 4.68 -9.10
C GLY A 48 -5.10 4.70 -9.58
N LEU A 49 -4.16 5.11 -8.72
CA LEU A 49 -2.73 5.16 -9.03
C LEU A 49 -2.09 3.77 -9.02
N VAL A 50 -2.61 2.87 -8.19
CA VAL A 50 -2.20 1.47 -8.12
C VAL A 50 -3.39 0.61 -8.53
N GLN A 51 -3.19 -0.20 -9.56
CA GLN A 51 -4.21 -1.13 -10.06
C GLN A 51 -3.87 -2.57 -9.66
N PRO A 52 -4.89 -3.41 -9.40
CA PRO A 52 -4.70 -4.83 -9.19
C PRO A 52 -3.96 -5.45 -10.39
N SER A 53 -2.97 -6.30 -10.11
CA SER A 53 -2.23 -7.03 -11.14
C SER A 53 -1.70 -8.33 -10.55
N GLU A 54 -1.53 -9.34 -11.39
CA GLU A 54 -1.04 -10.66 -10.98
C GLU A 54 0.28 -10.57 -10.19
N ASN A 55 1.19 -9.68 -10.61
CA ASN A 55 2.45 -9.47 -9.92
C ASN A 55 2.29 -8.82 -8.54
N LEU A 56 1.35 -7.88 -8.38
CA LEU A 56 1.06 -7.27 -7.07
C LEU A 56 0.38 -8.27 -6.14
N ASP A 57 -0.49 -9.13 -6.66
CA ASP A 57 -1.14 -10.18 -5.88
C ASP A 57 -0.12 -11.19 -5.33
N LEU A 58 0.85 -11.60 -6.16
CA LEU A 58 1.96 -12.45 -5.72
C LEU A 58 2.77 -11.78 -4.60
N ILE A 59 3.09 -10.49 -4.73
CA ILE A 59 3.84 -9.75 -3.71
C ILE A 59 3.02 -9.59 -2.42
N SER A 60 1.73 -9.31 -2.53
CA SER A 60 0.84 -9.21 -1.36
C SER A 60 0.71 -10.55 -0.63
N SER A 61 0.61 -11.66 -1.37
CA SER A 61 0.58 -13.00 -0.78
C SER A 61 1.85 -13.27 0.03
N ILE A 62 3.02 -12.89 -0.50
CA ILE A 62 4.29 -13.02 0.23
C ILE A 62 4.29 -12.10 1.45
N ALA A 63 3.87 -10.84 1.31
CA ALA A 63 3.86 -9.84 2.37
C ALA A 63 3.00 -10.25 3.58
N ILE A 64 1.90 -10.99 3.39
CA ILE A 64 1.06 -11.48 4.51
C ILE A 64 1.81 -12.45 5.43
N PHE A 65 2.85 -13.12 4.93
CA PHE A 65 3.66 -14.05 5.73
C PHE A 65 4.77 -13.38 6.55
N PHE A 66 5.03 -12.07 6.37
CA PHE A 66 6.11 -11.32 7.02
C PHE A 66 5.57 -10.16 7.86
#